data_AF-A0A960MSU2-F1
#
_entry.id   AF-A0A960MSU2-F1
#
_cell.length_a   1.000
_cell.length_b   1.000
_cell.length_c   1.000
_cell.angle_alpha   90.00
_cell.angle_beta   90.00
_cell.angle_gamma   90.00
#
_symmetry.space_group_name_H-M   'P 1'
#
loop_
_entity.id
_entity.type
_entity.pdbx_description
1 polymer ?
#
loop_
_entity_poly.entity_id
_entity_poly.type
_entity_poly.pdbx_seq_one_letter_code
_entity_poly.pdbx_strand_id
1 'polypeptide(L)'
;SLRLTRPQVYAREAMELANYPETVTIPLQALRIGDLAITAIPNEVFAETGLAIKAQSPFPSETFTIELANGSFGYLPSAQQHQWGGYETWPARSSLLEVEAETKIRETVLGLLGRLKAPR
;
A
#
# COMPACT_ATOMS: atom_id res chain seq x y z
N SER A 1 3.17 -32.00 11.54
CA SER A 1 2.60 -30.67 11.24
C SER A 1 1.93 -30.75 9.88
N LEU A 2 0.60 -30.74 9.82
CA LEU A 2 -0.13 -30.83 8.54
C LEU A 2 -0.16 -29.44 7.90
N ARG A 3 0.73 -29.21 6.93
CA ARG A 3 0.67 -28.00 6.09
C ARG A 3 -0.48 -28.15 5.10
N LEU A 4 -1.28 -27.09 4.97
CA LEU A 4 -2.31 -27.03 3.93
C LEU A 4 -1.67 -26.97 2.54
N THR A 5 -2.34 -27.55 1.56
CA THR A 5 -1.99 -27.41 0.15
C THR A 5 -2.40 -26.03 -0.38
N ARG A 6 -1.83 -25.59 -1.51
CA ARG A 6 -2.19 -24.29 -2.13
C ARG A 6 -3.70 -24.15 -2.41
N PRO A 7 -4.41 -25.15 -2.98
CA PRO A 7 -5.86 -25.07 -3.15
C PRO A 7 -6.63 -24.94 -1.83
N GLN A 8 -6.20 -25.63 -0.77
CA GLN A 8 -6.82 -25.51 0.55
C GLN A 8 -6.61 -24.13 1.15
N VAL A 9 -5.42 -23.54 0.99
CA VAL A 9 -5.16 -22.14 1.42
C VAL A 9 -6.04 -21.18 0.63
N TYR A 10 -6.08 -21.29 -0.69
CA TYR A 10 -6.89 -20.41 -1.54
C TYR A 10 -8.38 -20.49 -1.20
N ALA A 11 -8.94 -21.69 -1.06
CA ALA A 11 -10.34 -21.89 -0.69
C ALA A 11 -10.67 -21.28 0.68
N ARG A 12 -9.76 -21.42 1.66
CA ARG A 12 -9.92 -20.79 2.98
C ARG A 12 -9.89 -19.28 2.87
N GLU A 13 -8.89 -18.71 2.19
CA GLU A 13 -8.77 -17.25 2.07
C GLU A 13 -9.98 -16.62 1.35
N ALA A 14 -10.55 -17.29 0.36
CA ALA A 14 -11.79 -16.84 -0.28
C ALA A 14 -12.99 -16.80 0.70
N MET A 15 -13.15 -17.83 1.53
CA MET A 15 -14.20 -17.85 2.56
C MET A 15 -13.97 -16.80 3.66
N GLU A 16 -12.72 -16.59 4.06
CA GLU A 16 -12.35 -15.57 5.04
C GLU A 16 -12.59 -14.15 4.50
N LEU A 17 -12.23 -13.90 3.24
CA LEU A 17 -12.50 -12.61 2.59
C LEU A 17 -14.00 -12.32 2.44
N ALA A 18 -14.82 -13.35 2.21
CA ALA A 18 -16.28 -13.18 2.16
C ALA A 18 -16.88 -12.68 3.49
N ASN A 19 -16.17 -12.89 4.62
CA ASN A 19 -16.56 -12.37 5.94
C ASN A 19 -15.88 -11.05 6.30
N TYR A 20 -15.00 -10.53 5.44
CA TYR A 20 -14.30 -9.28 5.67
C TYR A 20 -15.21 -8.08 5.35
N PRO A 21 -15.04 -6.93 6.03
CA PRO A 21 -15.78 -5.73 5.70
C PRO A 21 -15.57 -5.31 4.23
N GLU A 22 -16.63 -4.89 3.57
CA GLU A 22 -16.59 -4.37 2.18
C GLU A 22 -15.65 -3.17 2.04
N THR A 23 -15.55 -2.35 3.08
CA THR A 23 -14.66 -1.19 3.13
C THR A 23 -13.82 -1.21 4.40
N VAL A 24 -12.55 -0.83 4.27
CA VAL A 24 -11.63 -0.65 5.40
C VAL A 24 -11.10 0.77 5.44
N THR A 25 -10.92 1.31 6.65
CA THR A 25 -10.25 2.61 6.84
C THR A 25 -8.77 2.39 7.04
N ILE A 26 -7.95 3.09 6.26
CA ILE A 26 -6.50 2.92 6.24
C ILE A 26 -5.83 4.23 6.70
N PRO A 27 -4.98 4.21 7.74
CA PRO A 27 -4.24 5.40 8.17
C PRO A 27 -3.11 5.70 7.17
N LEU A 28 -3.13 6.89 6.57
CA LEU A 28 -2.06 7.39 5.70
C LEU A 28 -1.44 8.62 6.33
N GLN A 29 -0.10 8.70 6.28
CA GLN A 29 0.64 9.78 6.89
C GLN A 29 1.76 10.26 5.98
N ALA A 30 1.99 11.57 5.99
CA ALA A 30 3.22 12.16 5.49
C ALA A 30 3.82 13.01 6.61
N LEU A 31 5.15 13.05 6.68
CA LEU A 31 5.89 13.83 7.65
C LEU A 31 7.12 14.46 6.99
N ARG A 32 7.52 15.62 7.51
CA ARG A 32 8.64 16.41 7.00
C ARG A 32 9.59 16.74 8.13
N ILE A 33 10.88 16.53 7.91
CA ILE A 33 11.97 16.88 8.85
C ILE A 33 12.99 17.72 8.08
N GLY A 34 12.98 19.03 8.27
CA GLY A 34 13.76 19.94 7.41
C GLY A 34 13.32 19.80 5.96
N ASP A 35 14.21 19.42 5.06
CA ASP A 35 13.88 19.17 3.66
C ASP A 35 13.55 17.71 3.36
N LEU A 36 13.80 16.78 4.30
CA LEU A 36 13.48 15.37 4.16
C LEU A 36 11.97 15.17 4.27
N ALA A 37 11.39 14.42 3.35
CA ALA A 37 10.00 13.99 3.43
C ALA A 37 9.88 12.47 3.55
N ILE A 38 8.93 12.02 4.34
CA ILE A 38 8.69 10.60 4.59
C ILE A 38 7.20 10.36 4.46
N THR A 39 6.86 9.28 3.78
CA THR A 39 5.48 8.79 3.67
C THR A 39 5.36 7.48 4.44
N ALA A 40 4.24 7.29 5.12
CA ALA A 40 3.97 6.09 5.90
C ALA A 40 2.71 5.43 5.35
N ILE A 41 2.86 4.20 4.85
CA ILE A 41 1.79 3.43 4.22
C ILE A 41 1.68 2.09 4.96
N PRO A 42 0.50 1.70 5.45
CA PRO A 42 0.32 0.49 6.26
C PRO A 42 0.12 -0.76 5.40
N ASN A 43 0.81 -0.86 4.28
CA ASN A 43 0.78 -1.99 3.35
C ASN A 43 2.18 -2.53 3.12
N GLU A 44 2.32 -3.70 2.51
CA GLU A 44 3.57 -4.14 1.87
C GLU A 44 3.64 -3.46 0.50
N VAL A 45 4.51 -2.47 0.37
CA VAL A 45 4.53 -1.52 -0.76
C VAL A 45 5.55 -1.96 -1.81
N PHE A 46 5.13 -2.00 -3.06
CA PHE A 46 6.03 -2.34 -4.15
C PHE A 46 7.06 -1.23 -4.40
N ALA A 47 8.27 -1.62 -4.79
CA ALA A 47 9.36 -0.69 -5.05
C ALA A 47 8.98 0.39 -6.09
N GLU A 48 8.21 0.02 -7.13
CA GLU A 48 7.74 0.95 -8.16
C GLU A 48 6.87 2.06 -7.58
N THR A 49 6.00 1.76 -6.63
CA THR A 49 5.14 2.74 -5.95
C THR A 49 5.99 3.69 -5.11
N GLY A 50 6.94 3.17 -4.34
CA GLY A 50 7.87 3.99 -3.56
C GLY A 50 8.72 4.92 -4.44
N LEU A 51 9.22 4.41 -5.57
CA LEU A 51 9.95 5.21 -6.56
C LEU A 51 9.07 6.28 -7.23
N ALA A 52 7.82 5.94 -7.56
CA ALA A 52 6.86 6.88 -8.13
C ALA A 52 6.50 8.01 -7.14
N ILE A 53 6.40 7.71 -5.84
CA ILE A 53 6.20 8.73 -4.79
C ILE A 53 7.44 9.62 -4.69
N LYS A 54 8.64 9.03 -4.64
CA LYS A 54 9.90 9.78 -4.58
C LYS A 54 10.04 10.73 -5.77
N ALA A 55 9.75 10.27 -6.99
CA ALA A 55 9.88 11.05 -8.22
C ALA A 55 8.90 12.23 -8.30
N GLN A 56 7.72 12.11 -7.67
CA GLN A 56 6.67 13.14 -7.68
C GLN A 56 6.64 14.00 -6.42
N SER A 57 7.57 13.75 -5.49
CA SER A 57 7.64 14.51 -4.25
C SER A 57 7.90 16.00 -4.52
N PRO A 58 7.20 16.91 -3.84
CA PRO A 58 7.41 18.34 -4.00
C PRO A 58 8.66 18.87 -3.27
N PHE A 59 9.37 18.00 -2.54
CA PHE A 59 10.53 18.38 -1.74
C PHE A 59 11.82 18.21 -2.53
N PRO A 60 12.76 19.17 -2.42
CA PRO A 60 14.00 19.17 -3.21
C PRO A 60 15.01 18.12 -2.74
N SER A 61 14.86 17.64 -1.50
CA SER A 61 15.73 16.59 -0.93
C SER A 61 15.10 15.21 -1.06
N GLU A 62 15.65 14.23 -0.35
CA GLU A 62 15.19 12.86 -0.37
C GLU A 62 13.72 12.70 0.07
N THR A 63 13.04 11.75 -0.55
CA THR A 63 11.72 11.27 -0.13
C THR A 63 11.72 9.76 -0.17
N PHE A 64 11.31 9.13 0.92
CA PHE A 64 11.17 7.68 0.98
C PHE A 64 9.88 7.26 1.67
N THR A 65 9.43 6.05 1.33
CA THR A 65 8.23 5.44 1.91
C THR A 65 8.65 4.43 2.97
N ILE A 66 8.01 4.49 4.13
CA ILE A 66 8.02 3.44 5.14
C ILE A 66 6.75 2.62 4.96
N GLU A 67 6.94 1.35 4.62
CA GLU A 67 5.86 0.36 4.51
C GLU A 67 5.52 -0.24 5.88
N LEU A 68 4.36 -0.92 5.98
CA LEU A 68 3.85 -1.51 7.23
C LEU A 68 3.84 -0.54 8.43
N ALA A 69 3.73 0.76 8.15
CA ALA A 69 3.74 1.80 9.16
C ALA A 69 2.32 2.07 9.66
N ASN A 70 2.12 2.08 10.98
CA ASN A 70 0.82 2.35 11.63
C ASN A 70 -0.30 1.35 11.29
N GLY A 71 0.00 0.21 10.64
CA GLY A 71 -0.96 -0.83 10.33
C GLY A 71 -0.42 -1.89 9.37
N SER A 72 -1.26 -2.88 9.06
CA SER A 72 -0.98 -3.94 8.09
C SER A 72 -2.25 -4.30 7.33
N PHE A 73 -2.31 -3.89 6.06
CA PHE A 73 -3.45 -4.09 5.16
C PHE A 73 -3.05 -4.90 3.91
N GLY A 74 -2.03 -5.76 4.05
CA GLY A 74 -1.55 -6.64 3.00
C GLY A 74 -0.74 -5.93 1.91
N TYR A 75 -0.46 -6.68 0.83
CA TYR A 75 0.21 -6.19 -0.37
C TYR A 75 -0.55 -5.04 -1.02
N LEU A 76 0.22 -4.12 -1.60
CA LEU A 76 -0.29 -3.01 -2.40
C LEU A 76 0.26 -3.08 -3.84
N PRO A 77 -0.16 -4.09 -4.63
CA PRO A 77 0.18 -4.16 -6.05
C PRO A 77 -0.50 -3.02 -6.83
N SER A 78 0.19 -2.50 -7.85
CA SER A 78 -0.43 -1.59 -8.81
C SER A 78 -1.42 -2.33 -9.72
N ALA A 79 -2.29 -1.60 -10.41
CA ALA A 79 -3.19 -2.18 -11.40
C ALA A 79 -2.42 -2.98 -12.48
N GLN A 80 -1.20 -2.54 -12.82
CA GLN A 80 -0.33 -3.25 -13.76
C GLN A 80 0.21 -4.56 -13.16
N GLN A 81 0.58 -4.58 -11.87
CA GLN A 81 1.01 -5.80 -11.17
C GLN A 81 -0.12 -6.82 -11.09
N HIS A 82 -1.36 -6.38 -10.84
CA HIS A 82 -2.54 -7.25 -10.89
C HIS A 82 -2.68 -7.97 -12.25
N GLN A 83 -2.38 -7.29 -13.36
CA GLN A 83 -2.40 -7.92 -14.69
C GLN A 83 -1.28 -8.93 -14.89
N TRP A 84 -0.12 -8.71 -14.26
CA TRP A 84 1.03 -9.63 -14.34
C TRP A 84 0.87 -10.85 -13.42
N GLY A 85 0.05 -10.76 -12.39
CA GLY A 85 -0.19 -11.82 -11.42
C GLY A 85 0.85 -11.85 -10.30
N GLY A 86 1.16 -13.03 -9.77
CA GLY A 86 1.92 -13.18 -8.52
C GLY A 86 1.02 -13.55 -7.34
N TYR A 87 1.59 -14.07 -6.26
CA TYR A 87 0.76 -14.45 -5.10
C TYR A 87 0.27 -13.21 -4.33
N GLU A 88 0.98 -12.10 -4.47
CA GLU A 88 0.71 -10.78 -3.91
C GLU A 88 -0.58 -10.15 -4.48
N THR A 89 -1.10 -10.67 -5.60
CA THR A 89 -2.28 -10.15 -6.29
C THR A 89 -3.50 -11.06 -6.16
N TRP A 90 -3.35 -12.20 -5.47
CA TRP A 90 -4.43 -13.16 -5.29
C TRP A 90 -5.40 -12.67 -4.21
N PRO A 91 -6.72 -12.81 -4.42
CA PRO A 91 -7.70 -12.52 -3.38
C PRO A 91 -7.39 -13.34 -2.12
N ALA A 92 -6.84 -12.67 -1.11
CA ALA A 92 -6.60 -13.21 0.21
C ALA A 92 -6.59 -12.08 1.25
N ARG A 93 -6.63 -12.41 2.54
CA ARG A 93 -6.48 -11.39 3.59
C ARG A 93 -5.13 -10.65 3.51
N SER A 94 -4.12 -11.27 2.89
CA SER A 94 -2.82 -10.67 2.61
C SER A 94 -2.81 -9.74 1.38
N SER A 95 -3.88 -9.69 0.59
CA SER A 95 -4.03 -8.79 -0.57
C SER A 95 -5.53 -8.52 -0.77
N LEU A 96 -6.09 -7.78 0.20
CA LEU A 96 -7.55 -7.62 0.36
C LEU A 96 -8.12 -6.39 -0.34
N LEU A 97 -7.25 -5.47 -0.77
CA LEU A 97 -7.68 -4.19 -1.33
C LEU A 97 -8.04 -4.34 -2.81
N GLU A 98 -8.89 -3.44 -3.29
CA GLU A 98 -9.27 -3.38 -4.70
C GLU A 98 -8.07 -3.08 -5.62
N VAL A 99 -8.20 -3.41 -6.90
CA VAL A 99 -7.13 -3.27 -7.93
C VAL A 99 -6.58 -1.84 -8.02
N GLU A 100 -7.43 -0.84 -7.82
CA GLU A 100 -7.06 0.58 -7.90
C GLU A 100 -6.57 1.17 -6.56
N ALA A 101 -6.42 0.35 -5.51
CA ALA A 101 -6.06 0.82 -4.18
C ALA A 101 -4.67 1.48 -4.15
N GLU A 102 -3.69 0.94 -4.89
CA GLU A 102 -2.35 1.53 -4.99
C GLU A 102 -2.43 2.97 -5.49
N THR A 103 -3.18 3.22 -6.56
CA THR A 103 -3.27 4.54 -7.16
C THR A 103 -3.96 5.51 -6.21
N LYS A 104 -5.07 5.11 -5.58
CA LYS A 104 -5.77 5.93 -4.57
C LYS A 104 -4.87 6.29 -3.39
N ILE A 105 -4.11 5.32 -2.87
CA ILE A 105 -3.19 5.52 -1.73
C ILE A 105 -2.03 6.42 -2.14
N ARG A 106 -1.40 6.16 -3.29
CA ARG A 106 -0.27 6.95 -3.83
C ARG A 106 -0.67 8.40 -4.04
N GLU A 107 -1.80 8.65 -4.68
CA GLU A 107 -2.32 10.00 -4.90
C GLU A 107 -2.64 10.72 -3.59
N THR A 108 -3.25 10.01 -2.63
CA THR A 108 -3.58 10.59 -1.32
C THR A 108 -2.31 11.02 -0.58
N VAL A 109 -1.30 10.17 -0.56
CA VAL A 109 0.00 10.44 0.08
C VAL A 109 0.74 11.60 -0.60
N LEU A 110 0.73 11.67 -1.93
CA LEU A 110 1.27 12.82 -2.68
C LEU A 110 0.54 14.12 -2.33
N GLY A 111 -0.78 14.05 -2.19
CA GLY A 111 -1.59 15.18 -1.70
C GLY A 111 -1.19 15.64 -0.30
N LEU A 112 -0.92 14.70 0.62
CA LEU A 112 -0.42 15.00 1.97
C LEU A 112 0.97 15.67 1.92
N LEU A 113 1.89 15.17 1.08
CA LEU A 113 3.19 15.81 0.86
C LEU A 113 3.05 17.24 0.33
N GLY A 114 2.10 17.48 -0.59
CA GLY A 114 1.78 18.81 -1.09
C GLY A 114 1.33 19.78 0.01
N ARG A 115 0.55 19.31 0.99
CA ARG A 115 0.12 20.12 2.15
C ARG A 115 1.28 20.51 3.07
N LEU A 116 2.32 19.67 3.17
CA LEU A 116 3.51 19.94 3.98
C LEU A 116 4.48 20.95 3.33
N LYS A 117 4.24 21.33 2.06
CA LYS A 117 5.02 22.33 1.34
C LYS A 117 4.72 23.76 1.81
N ALA A 118 3.54 24.02 2.39
CA ALA A 118 3.14 25.36 2.79
C ALA A 118 4.19 25.99 3.74
N PRO A 119 4.55 27.27 3.55
CA PRO A 119 5.50 27.95 4.42
C PRO A 119 4.91 27.99 5.84
N ARG A 120 5.72 27.62 6.83
CA ARG A 120 5.50 28.08 8.21
C ARG A 120 5.91 29.54 8.29
#